data_AF-A0A7S8CAE0-F1
#
_entry.id   AF-A0A7S8CAE0-F1
#
_cell.length_a   1.000
_cell.length_b   1.000
_cell.length_c   1.000
_cell.angle_alpha   90.00
_cell.angle_beta   90.00
_cell.angle_gamma   90.00
#
_symmetry.space_group_name_H-M   'P 1'
#
loop_
_entity.id
_entity.type
_entity.pdbx_description
1 polymer ?
#
loop_
_entity_poly.entity_id
_entity_poly.type
_entity_poly.pdbx_seq_one_letter_code
_entity_poly.pdbx_strand_id
1 'polypeptide(L)'
;MGSFHATTIFGIHHNGKAAMSGDGQVTFGNAVVMKHTAKKVRRLFNGKVLAGFAGSVADAFTLFEMFEAKLQEYNGNLQRASVELAKQWRSDKVLRKLEAMLIVMDKESMLLISGTGEVIEPDDGILAIGSGGQYALAAGRSLKKYAGEYLSASEIAKAALTTAADICVYTNHNIILEEL
;
A
#
# COMPACT_ATOMS: atom_id res chain seq x y z
N MET A 1 26.27 2.74 -3.81
CA MET A 1 25.77 2.73 -2.42
C MET A 1 24.39 2.08 -2.44
N GLY A 2 24.22 0.96 -1.74
CA GLY A 2 23.08 0.06 -1.92
C GLY A 2 21.82 0.55 -1.23
N SER A 3 20.87 1.04 -2.02
CA SER A 3 19.48 1.26 -1.59
C SER A 3 18.70 -0.05 -1.70
N PHE A 4 17.69 -0.25 -0.85
CA PHE A 4 16.72 -1.33 -1.03
C PHE A 4 15.59 -0.84 -1.93
N HIS A 5 15.24 -1.61 -2.97
CA HIS A 5 14.02 -1.36 -3.72
C HIS A 5 12.81 -1.88 -2.95
N ALA A 6 11.74 -1.10 -3.00
CA ALA A 6 10.52 -1.39 -2.27
C ALA A 6 9.65 -2.41 -3.02
N THR A 7 8.96 -3.26 -2.28
CA THR A 7 7.84 -4.07 -2.78
C THR A 7 6.78 -3.19 -3.42
N THR A 8 6.01 -3.75 -4.33
CA THR A 8 4.84 -3.12 -4.94
C THR A 8 3.59 -3.44 -4.14
N ILE A 9 2.81 -2.41 -3.83
CA ILE A 9 1.53 -2.53 -3.13
C ILE A 9 0.45 -1.88 -3.98
N PHE A 10 -0.71 -2.52 -4.06
CA PHE A 10 -1.87 -2.08 -4.80
C PHE A 10 -3.12 -2.22 -3.92
N GLY A 11 -3.97 -1.19 -3.87
CA GLY A 11 -5.24 -1.20 -3.17
C GLY A 11 -6.37 -0.78 -4.10
N ILE A 12 -7.54 -1.39 -3.94
CA ILE A 12 -8.74 -1.08 -4.72
C ILE A 12 -10.01 -1.17 -3.88
N HIS A 13 -10.90 -0.18 -4.07
CA HIS A 13 -12.32 -0.28 -3.80
C HIS A 13 -13.08 -0.59 -5.09
N HIS A 14 -13.86 -1.66 -5.07
CA HIS A 14 -14.66 -2.08 -6.22
C HIS A 14 -15.92 -2.81 -5.76
N ASN A 15 -17.09 -2.43 -6.28
CA ASN A 15 -18.40 -3.03 -5.97
C ASN A 15 -18.67 -3.20 -4.45
N GLY A 16 -18.35 -2.17 -3.65
CA GLY A 16 -18.53 -2.20 -2.19
C GLY A 16 -17.59 -3.16 -1.44
N LYS A 17 -16.54 -3.65 -2.11
CA LYS A 17 -15.48 -4.49 -1.55
C LYS A 17 -14.15 -3.76 -1.59
N ALA A 18 -13.31 -4.08 -0.61
CA ALA A 18 -11.98 -3.52 -0.43
C ALA A 18 -10.95 -4.64 -0.47
N ALA A 19 -9.93 -4.48 -1.33
CA ALA A 19 -8.82 -5.43 -1.40
C ALA A 19 -7.49 -4.69 -1.51
N MET A 20 -6.47 -5.22 -0.83
CA MET A 20 -5.10 -4.74 -0.93
C MET A 20 -4.17 -5.93 -1.17
N SER A 21 -3.28 -5.78 -2.14
CA SER A 21 -2.29 -6.79 -2.48
C SER A 21 -0.88 -6.21 -2.43
N GLY A 22 0.09 -7.03 -2.04
CA GLY A 22 1.51 -6.69 -2.03
C GLY A 22 2.36 -7.86 -2.52
N ASP A 23 3.41 -7.58 -3.28
CA ASP A 23 4.40 -8.61 -3.63
C ASP A 23 5.44 -8.80 -2.50
N GLY A 24 6.23 -9.86 -2.61
CA GLY A 24 7.18 -10.25 -1.57
C GLY A 24 8.64 -9.96 -1.88
N GLN A 25 8.98 -9.36 -3.03
CA GLN A 25 10.36 -9.16 -3.45
C GLN A 25 11.06 -8.06 -2.64
N VAL A 26 12.22 -8.39 -2.09
CA VAL A 26 13.16 -7.42 -1.51
C VAL A 26 14.45 -7.48 -2.30
N THR A 27 14.78 -6.37 -2.96
CA THR A 27 15.99 -6.26 -3.79
C THR A 27 16.96 -5.28 -3.15
N PHE A 28 18.20 -5.69 -2.97
CA PHE A 28 19.29 -4.87 -2.45
C PHE A 28 20.18 -4.38 -3.59
N GLY A 29 20.51 -3.09 -3.58
CA GLY A 29 21.15 -2.45 -4.72
C GLY A 29 20.26 -2.57 -5.96
N ASN A 30 20.85 -2.66 -7.14
CA ASN A 30 20.08 -2.66 -8.39
C ASN A 30 19.79 -4.05 -8.96
N ALA A 31 20.31 -5.13 -8.35
CA ALA A 31 20.28 -6.45 -8.98
C ALA A 31 20.22 -7.66 -8.04
N VAL A 32 20.42 -7.48 -6.72
CA VAL A 32 20.54 -8.63 -5.81
C VAL A 32 19.22 -8.86 -5.09
N VAL A 33 18.48 -9.89 -5.48
CA VAL A 33 17.24 -10.29 -4.77
C VAL A 33 17.61 -11.00 -3.47
N MET A 34 17.14 -10.45 -2.35
CA MET A 34 17.45 -10.94 -1.00
C MET A 34 16.33 -11.79 -0.40
N LYS A 35 15.07 -11.51 -0.77
CA LYS A 35 13.89 -12.21 -0.25
C LYS A 35 12.77 -12.18 -1.28
N HIS A 36 11.96 -13.23 -1.30
CA HIS A 36 10.81 -13.36 -2.20
C HIS A 36 9.44 -13.28 -1.53
N THR A 37 9.38 -13.34 -0.19
CA THR A 37 8.14 -13.54 0.58
C THR A 37 7.94 -12.50 1.69
N ALA A 38 8.34 -11.25 1.47
CA ALA A 38 8.06 -10.18 2.41
C ALA A 38 6.55 -9.96 2.56
N LYS A 39 6.10 -9.63 3.78
CA LYS A 39 4.71 -9.27 4.06
C LYS A 39 4.64 -7.80 4.42
N LYS A 40 4.13 -6.97 3.50
CA LYS A 40 4.08 -5.50 3.63
C LYS A 40 2.67 -4.93 3.69
N VAL A 41 1.68 -5.78 3.51
CA VAL A 41 0.27 -5.50 3.77
C VAL A 41 -0.09 -6.10 5.13
N ARG A 42 -0.76 -5.33 5.98
CA ARG A 42 -1.15 -5.74 7.33
C ARG A 42 -2.56 -5.26 7.65
N ARG A 43 -3.27 -6.08 8.42
CA ARG A 43 -4.55 -5.72 9.05
C ARG A 43 -4.30 -4.96 10.34
N LEU A 44 -4.96 -3.82 10.50
CA LEU A 44 -4.95 -2.96 11.69
C LEU A 44 -6.37 -2.81 12.23
N PHE A 45 -6.47 -2.24 13.43
CA PHE A 45 -7.72 -1.84 14.07
C PHE A 45 -8.75 -2.96 14.09
N ASN A 46 -8.37 -4.08 14.73
CA ASN A 46 -9.17 -5.30 14.85
C ASN A 46 -9.62 -5.88 13.49
N GLY A 47 -8.77 -5.74 12.47
CA GLY A 47 -9.02 -6.26 11.13
C GLY A 47 -9.97 -5.42 10.27
N LYS A 48 -10.33 -4.22 10.71
CA LYS A 48 -11.22 -3.30 9.97
C LYS A 48 -10.49 -2.39 8.99
N VAL A 49 -9.17 -2.29 9.11
CA VAL A 49 -8.33 -1.43 8.27
C VAL A 49 -7.21 -2.27 7.66
N LEU A 50 -6.93 -2.07 6.36
CA LEU A 50 -5.74 -2.57 5.70
C LEU A 50 -4.72 -1.43 5.59
N ALA A 51 -3.46 -1.73 5.85
CA ALA A 51 -2.36 -0.79 5.68
C ALA A 51 -1.22 -1.46 4.92
N GLY A 52 -0.62 -0.71 3.99
CA GLY A 52 0.46 -1.17 3.12
C GLY A 52 1.57 -0.13 3.03
N PHE A 53 2.81 -0.54 3.29
CA PHE A 53 3.97 0.36 3.27
C PHE A 53 5.10 -0.17 2.38
N ALA A 54 5.49 0.62 1.38
CA ALA A 54 6.51 0.28 0.39
C ALA A 54 7.88 0.87 0.78
N GLY A 55 8.41 0.46 1.94
CA GLY A 55 9.71 0.89 2.45
C GLY A 55 10.39 -0.17 3.33
N SER A 56 11.31 0.24 4.19
CA SER A 56 12.02 -0.68 5.09
C SER A 56 11.06 -1.41 6.05
N VAL A 57 11.47 -2.55 6.59
CA VAL A 57 10.63 -3.29 7.56
C VAL A 57 10.50 -2.51 8.87
N ALA A 58 11.58 -1.91 9.37
CA ALA A 58 11.56 -1.16 10.61
C ALA A 58 10.60 0.03 10.55
N ASP A 59 10.70 0.84 9.48
CA ASP A 59 9.83 2.01 9.31
C ASP A 59 8.36 1.61 9.17
N ALA A 60 8.08 0.47 8.51
CA ALA A 60 6.73 -0.05 8.39
C ALA A 60 6.10 -0.31 9.77
N PHE A 61 6.83 -0.99 10.66
CA PHE A 61 6.35 -1.29 12.00
C PHE A 61 6.07 -0.01 12.79
N THR A 62 7.00 0.94 12.77
CA THR A 62 6.84 2.23 13.45
C THR A 62 5.61 2.99 12.94
N LEU A 63 5.43 3.11 11.62
CA LEU A 63 4.29 3.82 11.05
C LEU A 63 2.96 3.11 11.30
N PHE A 64 2.93 1.77 11.28
CA PHE A 64 1.74 1.01 11.62
C PHE A 64 1.34 1.20 13.09
N GLU A 65 2.29 1.16 14.02
CA GLU A 65 2.03 1.39 15.44
C GLU A 65 1.55 2.82 15.70
N MET A 66 2.20 3.81 15.08
CA MET A 66 1.75 5.20 15.15
C MET A 66 0.33 5.37 14.60
N PHE A 67 0.03 4.75 13.46
CA PHE A 67 -1.28 4.85 12.85
C PHE A 67 -2.35 4.13 13.65
N GLU A 68 -2.06 2.96 14.21
CA GLU A 68 -2.99 2.19 15.04
C GLU A 68 -3.33 2.96 16.33
N ALA A 69 -2.35 3.63 16.95
CA ALA A 69 -2.61 4.54 18.06
C ALA A 69 -3.55 5.69 17.66
N LYS A 70 -3.37 6.27 16.47
CA LYS A 70 -4.26 7.33 15.95
C LYS A 70 -5.66 6.81 15.64
N LEU A 71 -5.79 5.60 15.09
CA LEU A 71 -7.10 4.97 14.89
C LEU A 71 -7.81 4.75 16.23
N GLN A 72 -7.11 4.33 17.27
CA GLN A 72 -7.70 4.19 18.60
C GLN A 72 -8.12 5.56 19.19
N GLU A 73 -7.27 6.57 19.10
CA GLU A 73 -7.53 7.94 19.58
C GLU A 73 -8.77 8.56 18.93
N TYR A 74 -8.96 8.33 17.62
CA TYR A 74 -10.06 8.90 16.83
C TYR A 74 -11.19 7.90 16.54
N ASN A 75 -11.33 6.85 17.36
CA ASN A 75 -12.42 5.86 17.28
C ASN A 75 -12.63 5.25 15.87
N GLY A 76 -11.54 4.98 15.15
CA GLY A 76 -11.56 4.38 13.82
C GLY A 76 -11.83 5.35 12.67
N ASN A 77 -11.87 6.66 12.91
CA ASN A 77 -11.99 7.64 11.83
C ASN A 77 -10.71 7.68 10.98
N LEU A 78 -10.75 7.03 9.80
CA LEU A 78 -9.61 6.85 8.92
C LEU A 78 -9.02 8.19 8.44
N GLN A 79 -9.86 9.11 7.97
CA GLN A 79 -9.43 10.42 7.47
C GLN A 79 -8.73 11.23 8.58
N ARG A 80 -9.35 11.30 9.77
CA ARG A 80 -8.78 12.05 10.89
C ARG A 80 -7.47 11.43 11.37
N ALA A 81 -7.43 10.11 11.55
CA ALA A 81 -6.22 9.40 11.93
C ALA A 81 -5.09 9.61 10.91
N SER A 82 -5.42 9.64 9.62
CA SER A 82 -4.44 9.83 8.53
C SER A 82 -3.83 11.22 8.55
N VAL A 83 -4.65 12.26 8.75
CA VAL A 83 -4.18 13.65 8.87
C VAL A 83 -3.27 13.83 10.09
N GLU A 84 -3.64 13.25 11.22
CA GLU A 84 -2.84 13.38 12.45
C GLU A 84 -1.54 12.56 12.37
N LEU A 85 -1.56 11.39 11.73
CA LEU A 85 -0.33 10.66 11.39
C LEU A 85 0.57 11.50 10.48
N ALA A 86 0.02 12.10 9.41
CA ALA A 86 0.79 12.90 8.46
C ALA A 86 1.49 14.09 9.14
N LYS A 87 0.79 14.78 10.06
CA LYS A 87 1.38 15.85 10.89
C LYS A 87 2.52 15.34 11.77
N GLN A 88 2.31 14.21 12.44
CA GLN A 88 3.31 13.61 13.33
C GLN A 88 4.54 13.15 12.55
N TRP A 89 4.33 12.47 11.42
CA TRP A 89 5.38 11.99 10.52
C TRP A 89 6.21 13.15 9.97
N ARG A 90 5.57 14.23 9.50
CA ARG A 90 6.27 15.43 9.00
C ARG A 90 7.12 16.12 10.07
N SER A 91 6.66 16.09 11.31
CA SER A 91 7.35 16.73 12.45
C SER A 91 8.54 15.92 12.95
N ASP A 92 8.54 14.60 12.73
CA ASP A 92 9.62 13.71 13.12
C ASP A 92 10.86 13.93 12.23
N LYS A 93 11.99 14.29 12.84
CA LYS A 93 13.23 14.63 12.14
C LYS A 93 13.82 13.45 11.34
N VAL A 94 13.55 12.22 11.77
CA VAL A 94 14.04 10.99 11.16
C VAL A 94 13.05 10.52 10.10
N LEU A 95 11.79 10.33 10.48
CA LEU A 95 10.79 9.72 9.60
C LEU A 95 10.44 10.62 8.40
N ARG A 96 10.49 11.95 8.52
CA ARG A 96 10.19 12.86 7.40
C ARG A 96 11.11 12.72 6.19
N LYS A 97 12.28 12.07 6.35
CA LYS A 97 13.24 11.82 5.27
C LYS A 97 12.92 10.56 4.47
N LEU A 98 11.93 9.78 4.91
CA LEU A 98 11.49 8.61 4.18
C LEU A 98 10.81 9.05 2.87
N GLU A 99 11.32 8.53 1.76
CA GLU A 99 10.71 8.72 0.43
C GLU A 99 9.52 7.76 0.21
N ALA A 100 9.33 6.80 1.12
CA ALA A 100 8.27 5.82 1.05
C ALA A 100 6.90 6.42 1.39
N MET A 101 5.86 5.82 0.81
CA MET A 101 4.45 6.16 1.04
C MET A 101 3.74 5.03 1.78
N LEU A 102 2.66 5.38 2.47
CA LEU A 102 1.77 4.47 3.19
C LEU A 102 0.38 4.54 2.56
N ILE A 103 -0.20 3.40 2.17
CA ILE A 103 -1.62 3.29 1.82
C ILE A 103 -2.36 2.74 3.03
N VAL A 104 -3.50 3.35 3.37
CA VAL A 104 -4.44 2.85 4.38
C VAL A 104 -5.84 2.82 3.79
N MET A 105 -6.64 1.82 4.14
CA MET A 105 -8.02 1.73 3.68
C MET A 105 -8.92 0.98 4.66
N ASP A 106 -10.17 1.40 4.73
CA ASP A 106 -11.25 0.64 5.35
C ASP A 106 -12.29 0.24 4.28
N LYS A 107 -13.54 -0.02 4.68
CA LYS A 107 -14.62 -0.40 3.75
C LYS A 107 -15.14 0.76 2.91
N GLU A 108 -14.91 2.00 3.35
CA GLU A 108 -15.52 3.21 2.80
C GLU A 108 -14.49 4.07 2.07
N SER A 109 -13.31 4.25 2.64
CA SER A 109 -12.28 5.19 2.17
C SER A 109 -10.90 4.55 2.05
N MET A 110 -10.10 5.10 1.14
CA MET A 110 -8.69 4.74 0.93
C MET A 110 -7.85 6.01 0.84
N LEU A 111 -6.72 6.03 1.55
CA LEU A 111 -5.87 7.20 1.65
C LEU A 111 -4.40 6.82 1.44
N LEU A 112 -3.69 7.67 0.71
CA LEU A 112 -2.24 7.67 0.63
C LEU A 112 -1.67 8.74 1.55
N ILE A 113 -0.69 8.38 2.36
CA ILE A 113 -0.03 9.24 3.35
C ILE A 113 1.47 9.27 3.06
N SER A 114 2.08 10.45 3.11
CA SER A 114 3.52 10.64 2.90
C SER A 114 4.21 11.35 4.06
N GLY A 115 5.53 11.17 4.16
CA GLY A 115 6.38 11.88 5.13
C GLY A 115 6.46 13.41 4.92
N THR A 116 6.01 13.92 3.77
CA THR A 116 5.91 15.37 3.52
C THR A 116 4.66 15.98 4.15
N GLY A 117 3.75 15.14 4.68
CA GLY A 117 2.51 15.55 5.31
C GLY A 117 1.32 15.60 4.36
N GLU A 118 1.42 14.98 3.19
CA GLU A 118 0.30 14.87 2.24
C GLU A 118 -0.63 13.72 2.64
N VAL A 119 -1.93 13.94 2.44
CA VAL A 119 -2.98 12.93 2.57
C VAL A 119 -3.86 13.02 1.33
N ILE A 120 -3.90 11.94 0.55
CA ILE A 120 -4.52 11.93 -0.78
C ILE A 120 -5.54 10.80 -0.85
N GLU A 121 -6.78 11.12 -1.22
CA GLU A 121 -7.84 10.16 -1.52
C GLU A 121 -7.97 10.03 -3.06
N PRO A 122 -7.99 8.82 -3.63
CA PRO A 122 -8.11 8.63 -5.07
C PRO A 122 -9.56 8.79 -5.55
N ASP A 123 -9.78 9.53 -6.64
CA ASP A 123 -11.12 9.69 -7.23
C ASP A 123 -11.71 8.38 -7.78
N ASP A 124 -10.84 7.47 -8.23
CA ASP A 124 -11.22 6.21 -8.86
C ASP A 124 -11.15 5.03 -7.90
N GLY A 125 -10.89 5.24 -6.60
CA GLY A 125 -10.80 4.20 -5.60
C GLY A 125 -9.65 3.21 -5.83
N ILE A 126 -8.56 3.64 -6.48
CA ILE A 126 -7.36 2.82 -6.70
C ILE A 126 -6.10 3.59 -6.28
N LEU A 127 -5.24 2.96 -5.50
CA LEU A 127 -3.89 3.45 -5.20
C LEU A 127 -2.86 2.35 -5.40
N ALA A 128 -1.64 2.76 -5.79
CA ALA A 128 -0.50 1.87 -5.87
C ALA A 128 0.78 2.61 -5.49
N ILE A 129 1.69 1.91 -4.80
CA ILE A 129 2.98 2.43 -4.35
C ILE A 129 4.08 1.38 -4.55
N GLY A 130 5.34 1.80 -4.46
CA GLY A 130 6.51 0.93 -4.60
C GLY A 130 7.02 0.80 -6.03
N SER A 131 8.02 -0.07 -6.22
CA SER A 131 8.83 -0.11 -7.45
C SER A 131 8.02 -0.36 -8.72
N GLY A 132 7.01 -1.22 -8.65
CA GLY A 132 6.10 -1.55 -9.75
C GLY A 132 4.75 -0.84 -9.69
N GLY A 133 4.60 0.17 -8.82
CA GLY A 133 3.30 0.78 -8.51
C GLY A 133 2.60 1.35 -9.73
N GLN A 134 3.33 1.98 -10.65
CA GLN A 134 2.74 2.57 -11.86
C GLN A 134 2.21 1.50 -12.84
N TYR A 135 2.88 0.36 -12.95
CA TYR A 135 2.41 -0.75 -13.78
C TYR A 135 1.13 -1.36 -13.19
N ALA A 136 1.12 -1.59 -11.86
CA ALA A 136 -0.05 -2.10 -11.16
C ALA A 136 -1.23 -1.12 -11.26
N LEU A 137 -0.98 0.18 -11.11
CA LEU A 137 -2.00 1.23 -11.22
C LEU A 137 -2.64 1.24 -12.61
N ALA A 138 -1.82 1.21 -13.67
CA ALA A 138 -2.31 1.17 -15.05
C ALA A 138 -3.14 -0.10 -15.32
N ALA A 139 -2.66 -1.26 -14.89
CA ALA A 139 -3.36 -2.53 -15.03
C ALA A 139 -4.70 -2.52 -14.28
N GLY A 140 -4.69 -2.15 -13.00
CA GLY A 140 -5.88 -2.10 -12.15
C GLY A 140 -6.94 -1.13 -12.68
N ARG A 141 -6.55 0.06 -13.14
CA ARG A 141 -7.46 1.04 -13.77
C ARG A 141 -8.10 0.49 -15.04
N SER A 142 -7.31 -0.16 -15.90
CA SER A 142 -7.82 -0.78 -17.12
C SER A 142 -8.83 -1.89 -16.80
N LEU A 143 -8.48 -2.79 -15.87
CA LEU A 143 -9.35 -3.89 -15.46
C LEU A 143 -10.64 -3.39 -14.82
N LYS A 144 -10.56 -2.43 -13.90
CA LYS A 144 -11.76 -1.83 -13.27
C LYS A 144 -12.69 -1.23 -14.32
N LYS A 145 -12.13 -0.53 -15.31
CA LYS A 145 -12.92 0.16 -16.34
C LYS A 145 -13.56 -0.78 -17.36
N TYR A 146 -12.82 -1.79 -17.83
CA TYR A 146 -13.24 -2.60 -18.98
C TYR A 146 -13.66 -4.03 -18.63
N ALA A 147 -13.30 -4.52 -17.44
CA ALA A 147 -13.62 -5.87 -16.96
C ALA A 147 -14.26 -5.87 -15.56
N GLY A 148 -14.57 -4.69 -14.99
CA GLY A 148 -15.05 -4.56 -13.61
C GLY A 148 -16.42 -5.21 -13.35
N GLU A 149 -17.23 -5.44 -14.37
CA GLU A 149 -18.49 -6.18 -14.23
C GLU A 149 -18.28 -7.67 -13.95
N TYR A 150 -17.14 -8.23 -14.39
CA TYR A 150 -16.84 -9.66 -14.30
C TYR A 150 -15.81 -9.99 -13.22
N LEU A 151 -15.12 -8.98 -12.69
CA LEU A 151 -14.04 -9.15 -11.73
C LEU A 151 -14.39 -8.50 -10.39
N SER A 152 -14.08 -9.22 -9.32
CA SER A 152 -14.11 -8.71 -7.94
C SER A 152 -12.90 -7.84 -7.62
N ALA A 153 -12.98 -7.09 -6.51
CA ALA A 153 -11.87 -6.26 -6.02
C ALA A 153 -10.57 -7.07 -5.84
N SER A 154 -10.69 -8.29 -5.31
CA SER A 154 -9.54 -9.16 -5.02
C SER A 154 -8.94 -9.77 -6.29
N GLU A 155 -9.76 -10.15 -7.26
CA GLU A 155 -9.29 -10.58 -8.58
C GLU A 155 -8.55 -9.45 -9.31
N ILE A 156 -9.09 -8.22 -9.28
CA ILE A 156 -8.42 -7.05 -9.88
C ILE A 156 -7.09 -6.78 -9.15
N ALA A 157 -7.07 -6.78 -7.82
CA ALA A 157 -5.87 -6.53 -7.04
C ALA A 157 -4.76 -7.55 -7.37
N LYS A 158 -5.11 -8.83 -7.40
CA LYS A 158 -4.19 -9.91 -7.78
C LYS A 158 -3.69 -9.74 -9.22
N ALA A 159 -4.59 -9.51 -10.18
CA ALA A 159 -4.23 -9.36 -11.59
C ALA A 159 -3.35 -8.12 -11.86
N ALA A 160 -3.62 -7.01 -11.15
CA ALA A 160 -2.82 -5.80 -11.23
C ALA A 160 -1.36 -6.03 -10.79
N LEU A 161 -1.16 -6.73 -9.68
CA LEU A 161 0.19 -7.10 -9.25
C LEU A 161 0.84 -8.16 -10.11
N THR A 162 0.10 -9.15 -10.62
CA THR A 162 0.64 -10.12 -11.59
C THR A 162 1.17 -9.40 -12.83
N THR A 163 0.40 -8.45 -13.37
CA THR A 163 0.84 -7.62 -14.51
C THR A 163 2.08 -6.81 -14.17
N ALA A 164 2.16 -6.24 -12.96
CA ALA A 164 3.36 -5.53 -12.52
C ALA A 164 4.57 -6.47 -12.38
N ALA A 165 4.39 -7.70 -11.91
CA ALA A 165 5.44 -8.71 -11.79
C ALA A 165 5.96 -9.21 -13.14
N ASP A 166 5.11 -9.23 -14.17
CA ASP A 166 5.50 -9.61 -15.53
C ASP A 166 6.37 -8.54 -16.22
N ILE A 167 6.34 -7.29 -15.73
CA ILE A 167 7.01 -6.13 -16.36
C ILE A 167 8.16 -5.60 -15.50
N CYS A 168 7.94 -5.43 -14.20
CA CYS A 168 8.87 -4.79 -13.29
C CYS A 168 9.83 -5.82 -12.68
N VAL A 169 11.12 -5.70 -12.98
CA VAL A 169 12.19 -6.57 -12.43
C VAL A 169 12.30 -6.54 -10.89
N TYR A 170 11.67 -5.57 -10.22
CA TYR A 170 11.64 -5.43 -8.77
C TYR A 170 10.35 -5.93 -8.11
N THR A 171 9.43 -6.55 -8.88
CA THR A 171 8.15 -7.09 -8.40
C THR A 171 8.05 -8.56 -8.79
N ASN A 172 7.59 -9.44 -7.89
CA ASN A 172 7.45 -10.87 -8.19
C ASN A 172 6.01 -11.40 -8.06
N HIS A 173 5.83 -12.66 -8.44
CA HIS A 173 4.54 -13.37 -8.37
C HIS A 173 4.18 -13.93 -6.98
N ASN A 174 5.00 -13.69 -5.95
CA ASN A 174 4.67 -14.07 -4.57
C ASN A 174 3.78 -12.99 -3.94
N ILE A 175 2.52 -12.99 -4.38
CA ILE A 175 1.54 -11.98 -4.03
C ILE A 175 0.76 -12.39 -2.78
N ILE A 176 0.66 -11.46 -1.83
CA ILE A 176 -0.21 -11.53 -0.67
C ILE A 176 -1.42 -10.66 -0.94
N LEU A 177 -2.61 -11.15 -0.61
CA LEU A 177 -3.88 -10.47 -0.83
C LEU A 177 -4.65 -10.44 0.49
N GLU A 178 -5.16 -9.28 0.84
CA GLU A 178 -5.99 -9.05 2.02
C GLU A 178 -7.28 -8.33 1.60
N GLU A 179 -8.40 -8.69 2.23
CA GLU A 179 -9.75 -8.19 1.91
C GLU A 179 -10.52 -7.73 3.16
N LEU A 180 -11.47 -6.80 3.02
CA LEU A 180 -12.37 -6.34 4.11
C LEU A 180 -13.85 -6.63 3.84
#